data_AF-A0A183HN10-F1
#
_entry.id   AF-A0A183HN10-F1
#
_cell.length_a   1.000
_cell.length_b   1.000
_cell.length_c   1.000
_cell.angle_alpha   90.00
_cell.angle_beta   90.00
_cell.angle_gamma   90.00
#
_symmetry.space_group_name_H-M   'P 1'
#
loop_
_entity.id
_entity.type
_entity.pdbx_description
1 polymer ?
#
loop_
_entity_poly.entity_id
_entity_poly.type
_entity_poly.pdbx_seq_one_letter_code
_entity_poly.pdbx_strand_id
1 'polypeptide(L)'
;MDIIYVFDMFVRSRTGFLEQGLLVRDISRIKKLYLQSSQFKLDIISILPFDFILSLIFYKPVPYMRFNRIIRYPRFSDFIDRTETRSSMPNAFRIFCVIANIVVIIHWNACIYFFISKMIGLGSDGWVYGPLNKQSLPDGVEDTLARRYIYSFYWSTLILTTIGEVPGPKRNIEFVFVIMDLMCGVLVFATIVGNVGR
;
A
#
# COMPACT_ATOMS: atom_id res chain seq x y z
N MET A 1 7.36 7.74 14.28
CA MET A 1 7.44 6.54 13.43
C MET A 1 8.85 5.97 13.40
N ASP A 2 9.89 6.76 13.08
CA ASP A 2 11.26 6.22 12.96
C ASP A 2 11.84 5.66 14.28
N ILE A 3 11.48 6.25 15.43
CA ILE A 3 11.86 5.71 16.76
C ILE A 3 11.29 4.31 17.00
N ILE A 4 10.02 4.08 16.60
CA ILE A 4 9.38 2.75 16.70
C ILE A 4 10.11 1.76 15.81
N TYR A 5 10.58 2.19 14.63
CA TYR A 5 11.31 1.34 13.70
C TYR A 5 12.72 0.95 14.18
N VAL A 6 13.42 1.87 14.84
CA VAL A 6 14.70 1.59 15.50
C VAL A 6 14.50 0.67 16.70
N PHE A 7 13.44 0.92 17.49
CA PHE A 7 13.10 0.06 18.62
C PHE A 7 12.76 -1.36 18.19
N ASP A 8 11.94 -1.54 17.14
CA ASP A 8 11.62 -2.86 16.62
C ASP A 8 12.86 -3.60 16.09
N MET A 9 13.77 -2.88 15.42
CA MET A 9 15.05 -3.43 14.97
C MET A 9 15.91 -3.91 16.16
N PHE A 10 15.91 -3.16 17.26
CA PHE A 10 16.58 -3.55 18.50
C PHE A 10 15.96 -4.80 19.11
N VAL A 11 14.62 -4.85 19.24
CA VAL A 11 13.90 -6.03 19.74
C VAL A 11 14.24 -7.26 18.90
N ARG A 12 14.25 -7.14 17.56
CA ARG A 12 14.55 -8.25 16.64
C ARG A 12 15.98 -8.77 16.74
N SER A 13 16.94 -7.91 17.04
CA SER A 13 18.32 -8.33 17.35
C SER A 13 18.44 -9.19 18.62
N ARG A 14 17.36 -9.25 19.43
CA ARG A 14 17.25 -10.01 20.68
C ARG A 14 16.18 -11.10 20.64
N THR A 15 15.39 -11.19 19.57
CA THR A 15 14.32 -12.20 19.45
C THR A 15 14.91 -13.54 19.03
N GLY A 16 14.68 -14.58 19.84
CA GLY A 16 15.11 -15.94 19.53
C GLY A 16 14.44 -16.52 18.28
N PHE A 17 15.14 -17.40 17.59
CA PHE A 17 14.64 -18.15 16.44
C PHE A 17 14.60 -19.64 16.77
N LEU A 18 13.76 -20.37 16.03
CA LEU A 18 13.67 -21.82 16.11
C LEU A 18 14.68 -22.44 15.15
N GLU A 19 15.56 -23.29 15.68
CA GLU A 19 16.52 -24.07 14.91
C GLU A 19 16.28 -25.54 15.24
N GLN A 20 15.83 -26.32 14.24
CA GLN A 20 15.52 -27.76 14.41
C GLN A 20 14.53 -28.07 15.55
N GLY A 21 13.53 -27.19 15.77
CA GLY A 21 12.53 -27.37 16.82
C GLY A 21 12.95 -26.92 18.22
N LEU A 22 14.20 -26.48 18.41
CA LEU A 22 14.68 -25.92 19.67
C LEU A 22 14.75 -24.39 19.58
N LEU A 23 14.27 -23.72 20.63
CA LEU A 23 14.31 -22.26 20.74
C LEU A 23 15.73 -21.82 21.13
N VAL A 24 16.46 -21.25 20.17
CA VAL A 24 17.79 -20.70 20.42
C VAL A 24 17.65 -19.29 20.99
N ARG A 25 18.12 -19.08 22.23
CA ARG A 25 18.09 -17.78 22.95
C ARG A 25 19.45 -17.08 23.00
N ASP A 26 20.46 -17.64 22.36
CA ASP A 26 21.83 -17.13 22.42
C ASP A 26 21.97 -15.80 21.66
N ILE A 27 22.16 -14.72 22.42
CA ILE A 27 22.13 -13.34 21.91
C ILE A 27 23.20 -13.12 20.83
N SER A 28 24.41 -13.66 21.04
CA SER A 28 25.52 -13.51 20.10
C SER A 28 25.23 -14.20 18.76
N ARG A 29 24.60 -15.38 18.81
CA ARG A 29 24.20 -16.15 17.62
C ARG A 29 23.04 -15.49 16.88
N ILE A 30 22.02 -15.03 17.62
CA ILE A 30 20.87 -14.28 17.07
C ILE A 30 21.35 -13.02 16.33
N LYS A 31 22.23 -12.22 16.95
CA LYS A 31 22.73 -11.00 16.34
C LYS A 31 23.53 -11.28 15.05
N LYS A 32 24.37 -12.30 15.04
CA LYS A 32 25.17 -12.67 13.86
C LYS A 32 24.28 -13.09 12.69
N LEU A 33 23.28 -13.93 12.94
CA LEU A 33 22.33 -14.38 11.91
C LEU A 33 21.45 -13.24 11.41
N TYR A 34 20.99 -12.36 12.31
CA TYR A 34 20.21 -11.19 11.92
C TYR A 34 21.02 -10.25 11.02
N LEU A 35 22.28 -9.96 11.37
CA LEU A 35 23.17 -9.10 10.58
C LEU A 35 23.53 -9.70 9.20
N GLN A 36 23.60 -11.03 9.09
CA GLN A 36 23.86 -11.72 7.82
C GLN A 36 22.62 -11.86 6.94
N SER A 37 21.42 -11.73 7.52
CA SER A 37 20.15 -11.87 6.80
C SER A 37 19.90 -10.69 5.86
N SER A 38 19.30 -10.96 4.70
CA SER A 38 18.79 -9.94 3.78
C SER A 38 17.75 -9.02 4.44
N GLN A 39 17.10 -9.47 5.52
CA GLN A 39 16.14 -8.66 6.27
C GLN A 39 16.81 -7.45 6.95
N PHE A 40 18.06 -7.56 7.41
CA PHE A 40 18.79 -6.43 7.99
C PHE A 40 19.09 -5.34 6.96
N LYS A 41 19.41 -5.74 5.71
CA LYS A 41 19.61 -4.80 4.61
C LYS A 41 18.32 -4.03 4.29
N LEU A 42 17.17 -4.72 4.24
CA LEU A 42 15.86 -4.08 4.04
C LEU A 42 15.47 -3.17 5.22
N ASP A 43 15.81 -3.56 6.43
CA ASP A 43 15.57 -2.77 7.65
C ASP A 43 16.39 -1.47 7.68
N ILE A 44 17.65 -1.49 7.21
CA ILE A 44 18.49 -0.29 7.06
C ILE A 44 17.95 0.62 5.95
N ILE A 45 17.63 0.05 4.78
CA ILE A 45 17.14 0.84 3.64
C ILE A 45 15.87 1.59 4.04
N SER A 46 14.94 0.93 4.74
CA SER A 46 13.69 1.54 5.20
C SER A 46 13.82 2.63 6.28
N ILE A 47 14.95 2.72 6.99
CA ILE A 47 15.22 3.76 8.00
C ILE A 47 15.93 4.98 7.39
N LEU A 48 16.59 4.83 6.23
CA LEU A 48 17.32 5.93 5.62
C LEU A 48 16.41 7.14 5.34
N PRO A 49 16.75 8.34 5.85
CA PRO A 49 15.92 9.54 5.75
C PRO A 49 16.06 10.21 4.37
N PHE A 50 15.82 9.45 3.30
CA PHE A 50 15.88 9.96 1.92
C PHE A 50 14.97 11.17 1.71
N ASP A 51 13.81 11.21 2.36
CA ASP A 51 12.87 12.33 2.35
C ASP A 51 13.52 13.63 2.89
N PHE A 52 14.26 13.54 4.00
CA PHE A 52 14.91 14.71 4.61
C PHE A 52 16.07 15.23 3.76
N ILE A 53 16.91 14.32 3.24
CA ILE A 53 18.05 14.67 2.40
C ILE A 53 17.60 15.36 1.11
N LEU A 54 16.56 14.84 0.46
CA LEU A 54 16.05 15.40 -0.79
C LEU A 54 15.23 16.68 -0.57
N SER A 55 14.46 16.78 0.53
CA SER A 55 13.78 18.02 0.88
C SER A 55 14.77 19.18 1.10
N LEU A 56 15.97 18.88 1.61
CA LEU A 56 17.04 19.87 1.81
C LEU A 56 17.69 20.28 0.48
N ILE A 57 17.82 19.35 -0.48
CA ILE A 57 18.42 19.60 -1.80
C ILE A 57 17.46 20.36 -2.73
N PHE A 58 16.18 19.98 -2.75
CA PHE A 58 15.19 20.50 -3.71
C PHE A 58 14.34 21.65 -3.17
N TYR A 59 14.52 22.07 -1.92
CA TYR A 59 13.74 23.13 -1.23
C TYR A 59 12.21 22.98 -1.37
N LYS A 60 11.75 21.76 -1.59
CA LYS A 60 10.33 21.39 -1.68
C LYS A 60 10.13 20.09 -0.92
N PRO A 61 9.05 19.95 -0.14
CA PRO A 61 8.71 18.67 0.46
C PRO A 61 8.37 17.70 -0.67
N VAL A 62 9.08 16.58 -0.74
CA VAL A 62 8.81 15.49 -1.70
C VAL A 62 8.23 14.29 -0.94
N PRO A 63 6.98 14.38 -0.43
CA PRO A 63 6.40 13.37 0.45
C PRO A 63 6.28 11.98 -0.21
N TYR A 64 6.33 11.92 -1.54
CA TYR A 64 6.31 10.68 -2.33
C TYR A 64 7.52 9.78 -2.03
N MET A 65 8.65 10.31 -1.53
CA MET A 65 9.84 9.49 -1.25
C MET A 65 9.70 8.64 0.03
N ARG A 66 8.61 8.80 0.80
CA ARG A 66 8.32 7.98 1.98
C ARG A 66 7.88 6.55 1.64
N PHE A 67 7.68 6.24 0.35
CA PHE A 67 7.38 4.88 -0.14
C PHE A 67 8.46 3.85 0.18
N ASN A 68 9.69 4.28 0.51
CA ASN A 68 10.73 3.43 1.10
C ASN A 68 10.23 2.62 2.34
N ARG A 69 9.24 3.13 3.07
CA ARG A 69 8.70 2.47 4.27
C ARG A 69 7.81 1.24 3.97
N ILE A 70 7.28 1.10 2.74
CA ILE A 70 6.47 -0.08 2.32
C ILE A 70 7.33 -1.35 2.31
N ILE A 71 8.65 -1.21 2.16
CA ILE A 71 9.62 -2.31 2.07
C ILE A 71 9.54 -3.25 3.31
N ARG A 72 8.92 -2.79 4.40
CA ARG A 72 8.66 -3.59 5.61
C ARG A 72 7.40 -4.45 5.57
N TYR A 73 6.72 -4.60 4.43
CA TYR A 73 5.56 -5.51 4.27
C TYR A 73 5.77 -6.93 4.86
N PRO A 74 6.96 -7.58 4.76
CA PRO A 74 7.18 -8.90 5.35
C PRO A 74 6.94 -8.95 6.87
N ARG A 75 7.20 -7.85 7.61
CA ARG A 75 6.92 -7.78 9.05
C ARG A 75 5.43 -7.82 9.36
N PHE A 76 4.62 -7.18 8.51
CA PHE A 76 3.17 -7.17 8.67
C PHE A 76 2.59 -8.57 8.45
N SER A 77 3.12 -9.30 7.46
CA SER A 77 2.78 -10.71 7.23
C SER A 77 3.12 -11.58 8.43
N ASP A 78 4.36 -11.50 8.96
CA ASP A 78 4.79 -12.26 10.14
C ASP A 78 3.87 -11.98 11.37
N PHE A 79 3.39 -10.74 11.50
CA PHE A 79 2.48 -10.34 12.58
C PHE A 79 1.07 -10.92 12.39
N ILE A 80 0.55 -10.90 11.16
CA ILE A 80 -0.74 -11.52 10.82
C ILE A 80 -0.68 -13.01 11.16
N ASP A 81 0.35 -13.74 10.71
CA ASP A 81 0.48 -15.18 10.92
C ASP A 81 0.52 -15.55 12.42
N ARG A 82 1.25 -14.76 13.22
CA ARG A 82 1.34 -14.94 14.68
C ARG A 82 0.04 -14.58 15.40
N THR A 83 -0.73 -13.63 14.87
CA THR A 83 -2.00 -13.21 15.46
C THR A 83 -3.10 -14.20 15.10
N GLU A 84 -3.08 -14.74 13.88
CA GLU A 84 -4.00 -15.78 13.43
C GLU A 84 -3.87 -17.04 14.29
N THR A 85 -2.64 -17.50 14.56
CA THR A 85 -2.37 -18.68 15.40
C THR A 85 -2.76 -18.52 16.88
N ARG A 86 -2.93 -17.29 17.36
CA ARG A 86 -3.33 -16.98 18.75
C ARG A 86 -4.79 -16.55 18.88
N SER A 87 -5.47 -16.30 17.77
CA SER A 87 -6.86 -15.85 17.77
C SER A 87 -7.79 -17.00 18.15
N SER A 88 -8.78 -16.72 18.99
CA SER A 88 -9.88 -17.66 19.29
C SER A 88 -10.78 -17.92 18.07
N MET A 89 -10.71 -17.05 17.05
CA MET A 89 -11.47 -17.14 15.80
C MET A 89 -10.55 -16.90 14.59
N PRO A 90 -9.75 -17.89 14.17
CA PRO A 90 -8.77 -17.73 13.10
C PRO A 90 -9.41 -17.37 11.75
N ASN A 91 -10.55 -17.99 11.40
CA ASN A 91 -11.24 -17.74 10.12
C ASN A 91 -11.77 -16.29 10.01
N ALA A 92 -12.36 -15.76 11.08
CA ALA A 92 -12.84 -14.37 11.09
C ALA A 92 -11.69 -13.37 11.00
N PHE A 93 -10.58 -13.64 11.70
CA PHE A 93 -9.37 -12.82 11.63
C PHE A 93 -8.74 -12.84 10.24
N ARG A 94 -8.72 -14.00 9.58
CA ARG A 94 -8.25 -14.15 8.20
C ARG A 94 -9.07 -13.32 7.23
N ILE A 95 -10.41 -13.40 7.31
CA ILE A 95 -11.31 -12.58 6.47
C ILE A 95 -11.08 -11.09 6.72
N PHE A 96 -10.94 -10.67 7.97
CA PHE A 96 -10.64 -9.28 8.31
C PHE A 96 -9.32 -8.80 7.69
N CYS A 97 -8.26 -9.60 7.76
CA CYS A 97 -6.96 -9.26 7.15
C CYS A 97 -7.07 -9.15 5.62
N VAL A 98 -7.83 -10.04 4.97
CA VAL A 98 -8.09 -9.95 3.53
C VAL A 98 -8.83 -8.66 3.17
N ILE A 99 -9.88 -8.31 3.90
CA ILE A 99 -10.63 -7.05 3.68
C ILE A 99 -9.71 -5.84 3.87
N ALA A 100 -8.90 -5.82 4.94
CA ALA A 100 -7.95 -4.75 5.21
C ALA A 100 -6.94 -4.60 4.05
N ASN A 101 -6.41 -5.71 3.54
CA ASN A 101 -5.51 -5.70 2.38
C ASN A 101 -6.18 -5.13 1.12
N ILE A 102 -7.44 -5.49 0.85
CA ILE A 102 -8.20 -4.93 -0.30
C ILE A 102 -8.36 -3.42 -0.16
N VAL A 103 -8.75 -2.94 1.02
CA VAL A 103 -8.93 -1.50 1.28
C VAL A 103 -7.61 -0.75 1.07
N VAL A 104 -6.48 -1.32 1.49
CA VAL A 104 -5.16 -0.74 1.22
C VAL A 104 -4.89 -0.69 -0.28
N ILE A 105 -5.09 -1.78 -1.03
CA ILE A 105 -4.87 -1.78 -2.50
C ILE A 105 -5.72 -0.68 -3.17
N ILE A 106 -7.00 -0.56 -2.81
CA ILE A 106 -7.90 0.48 -3.34
C ILE A 106 -7.39 1.89 -2.98
N HIS A 107 -6.93 2.11 -1.75
CA HIS A 107 -6.38 3.40 -1.33
C HIS A 107 -5.15 3.81 -2.16
N TRP A 108 -4.24 2.87 -2.40
CA TRP A 108 -3.03 3.13 -3.19
C TRP A 108 -3.40 3.46 -4.63
N ASN A 109 -4.30 2.70 -5.21
CA ASN A 109 -4.73 2.92 -6.58
C ASN A 109 -5.49 4.25 -6.73
N ALA A 110 -6.34 4.61 -5.76
CA ALA A 110 -6.98 5.93 -5.69
C ALA A 110 -5.95 7.08 -5.66
N CYS A 111 -4.88 6.93 -4.87
CA CYS A 111 -3.80 7.92 -4.82
C CYS A 111 -3.05 8.04 -6.14
N ILE A 112 -2.80 6.91 -6.83
CA ILE A 112 -2.16 6.87 -8.15
C ILE A 112 -3.06 7.55 -9.19
N TYR A 113 -4.36 7.23 -9.24
CA TYR A 113 -5.32 7.87 -10.14
C TYR A 113 -5.35 9.39 -9.96
N PHE A 114 -5.42 9.88 -8.71
CA PHE A 114 -5.40 11.31 -8.43
C PHE A 114 -4.05 11.95 -8.81
N PHE A 115 -2.94 11.25 -8.56
CA PHE A 115 -1.61 11.70 -8.95
C PHE A 115 -1.47 11.85 -10.48
N ILE A 116 -1.91 10.85 -11.24
CA ILE A 116 -1.93 10.89 -12.71
C ILE A 116 -2.84 12.02 -13.21
N SER A 117 -4.04 12.16 -12.63
CA SER A 117 -4.96 13.27 -12.95
C SER A 117 -4.30 14.63 -12.74
N LYS A 118 -3.54 14.79 -11.65
CA LYS A 118 -2.80 16.04 -11.37
C LYS A 118 -1.64 16.26 -12.35
N MET A 119 -0.95 15.21 -12.77
CA MET A 119 0.16 15.27 -13.74
C MET A 119 -0.32 15.63 -15.16
N ILE A 120 -1.48 15.09 -15.56
CA ILE A 120 -2.12 15.39 -16.85
C ILE A 120 -2.71 16.80 -16.85
N GLY A 121 -3.27 17.23 -15.71
CA GLY A 121 -3.94 18.50 -15.51
C GLY A 121 -5.37 18.28 -15.02
N LEU A 122 -5.73 18.86 -13.88
CA LEU A 122 -7.08 18.69 -13.32
C LEU A 122 -8.11 19.35 -14.25
N GLY A 123 -9.15 18.60 -14.62
CA GLY A 123 -10.21 19.07 -15.52
C GLY A 123 -9.80 19.26 -16.97
N SER A 124 -8.69 18.66 -17.42
CA SER A 124 -8.26 18.76 -18.82
C SER A 124 -9.08 17.92 -19.80
N ASP A 125 -9.75 16.88 -19.30
CA ASP A 125 -10.63 16.00 -20.07
C ASP A 125 -11.72 15.39 -19.17
N GLY A 126 -12.58 14.55 -19.75
CA GLY A 126 -13.69 13.92 -19.04
C GLY A 126 -13.31 12.70 -18.18
N TRP A 127 -12.05 12.25 -18.19
CA TRP A 127 -11.57 11.11 -17.40
C TRP A 127 -10.88 11.56 -16.12
N VAL A 128 -10.00 12.56 -16.21
CA VAL A 128 -9.30 13.11 -15.05
C VAL A 128 -10.26 13.74 -14.04
N TYR A 129 -9.83 13.84 -12.79
CA TYR A 129 -10.56 14.61 -11.78
C TYR A 129 -10.70 16.08 -12.21
N GLY A 130 -11.91 16.62 -12.22
CA GLY A 130 -12.15 18.03 -12.50
C GLY A 130 -13.56 18.33 -13.05
N PRO A 131 -13.86 19.60 -13.36
CA PRO A 131 -15.20 20.04 -13.75
C PRO A 131 -15.73 19.44 -15.06
N LEU A 132 -14.85 19.04 -15.99
CA LEU A 132 -15.25 18.34 -17.21
C LEU A 132 -15.74 16.92 -16.93
N ASN A 133 -15.27 16.30 -15.85
CA ASN A 133 -15.75 15.02 -15.38
C ASN A 133 -16.91 15.25 -14.40
N LYS A 134 -18.13 15.24 -14.94
CA LYS A 134 -19.38 15.44 -14.18
C LYS A 134 -19.63 14.39 -13.09
N GLN A 135 -19.02 13.21 -13.19
CA GLN A 135 -19.06 12.22 -12.10
C GLN A 135 -18.17 12.66 -10.92
N SER A 136 -17.04 13.30 -11.22
CA SER A 136 -16.10 13.82 -10.22
C SER A 136 -16.59 15.11 -9.56
N LEU A 137 -17.05 16.07 -10.35
CA LEU A 137 -17.57 17.36 -9.90
C LEU A 137 -18.89 17.68 -10.64
N PRO A 138 -20.03 17.24 -10.09
CA PRO A 138 -21.35 17.66 -10.55
C PRO A 138 -21.58 19.16 -10.34
N ASP A 139 -22.56 19.73 -11.06
CA ASP A 139 -22.92 21.13 -10.93
C ASP A 139 -23.42 21.44 -9.51
N GLY A 140 -22.83 22.46 -8.87
CA GLY A 140 -23.14 22.86 -7.49
C GLY A 140 -22.35 22.15 -6.39
N VAL A 141 -21.40 21.29 -6.72
CA VAL A 141 -20.51 20.63 -5.75
C VAL A 141 -19.17 21.34 -5.65
N GLU A 142 -18.74 21.67 -4.43
CA GLU A 142 -17.45 22.29 -4.18
C GLU A 142 -16.27 21.32 -4.29
N ASP A 143 -15.17 21.81 -4.86
CA ASP A 143 -13.90 21.09 -4.94
C ASP A 143 -13.15 21.14 -3.59
N THR A 144 -13.40 20.15 -2.74
CA THR A 144 -12.73 19.97 -1.45
C THR A 144 -11.74 18.80 -1.47
N LEU A 145 -10.78 18.81 -0.53
CA LEU A 145 -9.85 17.68 -0.36
C LEU A 145 -10.58 16.36 -0.08
N ALA A 146 -11.65 16.42 0.71
CA ALA A 146 -12.50 15.26 0.99
C ALA A 146 -13.17 14.76 -0.30
N ARG A 147 -13.71 15.67 -1.12
CA ARG A 147 -14.32 15.31 -2.41
C ARG A 147 -13.34 14.63 -3.35
N ARG A 148 -12.13 15.18 -3.49
CA ARG A 148 -11.04 14.59 -4.28
C ARG A 148 -10.74 13.17 -3.84
N TYR A 149 -10.51 12.97 -2.55
CA TYR A 149 -10.17 11.65 -2.00
C TYR A 149 -11.32 10.64 -2.15
N ILE A 150 -12.53 11.01 -1.75
CA ILE A 150 -13.71 10.13 -1.78
C ILE A 150 -14.01 9.71 -3.22
N TYR A 151 -13.96 10.65 -4.18
CA TYR A 151 -14.19 10.33 -5.57
C TYR A 151 -13.09 9.41 -6.14
N SER A 152 -11.81 9.70 -5.88
CA SER A 152 -10.72 8.84 -6.32
C SER A 152 -10.80 7.43 -5.72
N PHE A 153 -11.24 7.32 -4.46
CA PHE A 153 -11.48 6.03 -3.81
C PHE A 153 -12.65 5.26 -4.44
N TYR A 154 -13.74 5.96 -4.76
CA TYR A 154 -14.89 5.41 -5.47
C TYR A 154 -14.51 4.93 -6.88
N TRP A 155 -13.82 5.76 -7.67
CA TRP A 155 -13.32 5.41 -9.00
C TRP A 155 -12.43 4.16 -8.95
N SER A 156 -11.48 4.14 -8.00
CA SER A 156 -10.59 2.99 -7.82
C SER A 156 -11.32 1.73 -7.41
N THR A 157 -12.36 1.84 -6.58
CA THR A 157 -13.17 0.69 -6.17
C THR A 157 -13.83 0.08 -7.40
N LEU A 158 -14.53 0.89 -8.21
CA LEU A 158 -15.23 0.41 -9.40
C LEU A 158 -14.32 -0.25 -10.44
N ILE A 159 -13.11 0.29 -10.63
CA ILE A 159 -12.12 -0.27 -11.55
C ILE A 159 -11.58 -1.59 -11.03
N LEU A 160 -11.16 -1.65 -9.77
CA LEU A 160 -10.56 -2.87 -9.20
C LEU A 160 -11.58 -3.99 -8.98
N THR A 161 -12.87 -3.65 -8.78
CA THR A 161 -13.95 -4.63 -8.74
C THR A 161 -14.52 -4.95 -10.12
N THR A 162 -13.92 -4.45 -11.21
CA THR A 162 -14.31 -4.73 -12.59
C THR A 162 -15.74 -4.32 -12.97
N ILE A 163 -16.36 -3.41 -12.21
CA ILE A 163 -17.69 -2.88 -12.50
C ILE A 163 -17.61 -1.87 -13.65
N GLY A 164 -16.58 -1.00 -13.62
CA GLY A 164 -16.23 -0.16 -14.77
C GLY A 164 -17.21 0.97 -15.11
N GLU A 165 -18.17 1.31 -14.24
CA GLU A 165 -19.10 2.44 -14.40
C GLU A 165 -18.42 3.81 -14.13
N VAL A 166 -17.34 4.07 -14.86
CA VAL A 166 -16.55 5.31 -14.78
C VAL A 166 -16.35 5.90 -16.17
N PRO A 167 -15.98 7.18 -16.29
CA PRO A 167 -15.83 7.81 -17.59
C PRO A 167 -14.68 7.13 -18.33
N GLY A 168 -14.84 6.89 -19.63
CA GLY A 168 -13.81 6.23 -20.43
C GLY A 168 -12.56 7.12 -20.61
N PRO A 169 -11.35 6.52 -20.68
CA PRO A 169 -10.12 7.24 -20.95
C PRO A 169 -10.16 7.94 -22.31
N LYS A 170 -9.44 9.06 -22.42
CA LYS A 170 -9.36 9.92 -23.61
C LYS A 170 -7.98 9.92 -24.25
N ARG A 171 -6.92 9.76 -23.47
CA ARG A 171 -5.53 9.76 -23.96
C ARG A 171 -4.89 8.39 -23.87
N ASN A 172 -3.92 8.11 -24.73
CA ASN A 172 -3.19 6.83 -24.75
C ASN A 172 -2.60 6.44 -23.39
N ILE A 173 -2.06 7.41 -22.63
CA ILE A 173 -1.52 7.16 -21.29
C ILE A 173 -2.61 6.72 -20.30
N GLU A 174 -3.81 7.27 -20.41
CA GLU A 174 -4.97 6.91 -19.59
C GLU A 174 -5.47 5.51 -19.97
N PHE A 175 -5.49 5.17 -21.26
CA PHE A 175 -5.80 3.81 -21.72
C PHE A 175 -4.84 2.77 -21.15
N VAL A 176 -3.53 3.01 -21.25
CA VAL A 176 -2.52 2.08 -20.72
C VAL A 176 -2.69 1.89 -19.20
N PHE A 177 -2.93 2.98 -18.47
CA PHE A 177 -3.17 2.94 -17.04
C PHE A 177 -4.43 2.13 -16.69
N VAL A 178 -5.57 2.42 -17.33
CA VAL A 178 -6.84 1.72 -17.06
C VAL A 178 -6.75 0.23 -17.42
N ILE A 179 -6.06 -0.13 -18.51
CA ILE A 179 -5.85 -1.54 -18.89
C ILE A 179 -5.05 -2.28 -17.82
N MET A 180 -3.94 -1.68 -17.36
CA MET A 180 -3.11 -2.26 -16.29
C MET A 180 -3.89 -2.45 -15.00
N ASP A 181 -4.69 -1.45 -14.61
CA ASP A 181 -5.54 -1.51 -13.42
C ASP A 181 -6.61 -2.59 -13.51
N LEU A 182 -7.28 -2.72 -14.65
CA LEU A 182 -8.29 -3.77 -14.86
C LEU A 182 -7.68 -5.17 -14.82
N MET A 183 -6.51 -5.38 -15.43
CA MET A 183 -5.79 -6.65 -15.33
C MET A 183 -5.38 -6.96 -13.89
N CYS A 184 -4.90 -5.97 -13.15
CA CYS A 184 -4.58 -6.12 -11.73
C CYS A 184 -5.82 -6.46 -10.89
N GLY A 185 -6.93 -5.75 -11.13
CA GLY A 185 -8.21 -5.96 -10.44
C GLY A 185 -8.74 -7.39 -10.59
N VAL A 186 -8.74 -7.92 -11.81
CA VAL A 186 -9.14 -9.31 -12.08
C VAL A 186 -8.27 -10.31 -11.29
N LEU A 187 -6.95 -10.12 -11.29
CA LEU A 187 -6.02 -11.01 -10.56
C LEU A 187 -6.22 -10.95 -9.04
N VAL A 188 -6.42 -9.74 -8.50
CA VAL A 188 -6.69 -9.53 -7.07
C VAL A 188 -8.00 -10.22 -6.69
N PHE A 189 -9.07 -9.99 -7.43
CA PHE A 189 -10.37 -10.61 -7.17
C PHE A 189 -10.30 -12.15 -7.25
N ALA A 190 -9.65 -12.69 -8.30
CA ALA A 190 -9.44 -14.13 -8.43
C ALA A 190 -8.67 -14.74 -7.25
N THR A 191 -7.62 -14.04 -6.77
CA THR A 191 -6.82 -14.48 -5.62
C THR A 191 -7.65 -14.49 -4.33
N ILE A 192 -8.50 -13.48 -4.14
CA ILE A 192 -9.35 -13.37 -2.94
C ILE A 192 -10.40 -14.48 -2.92
N VAL A 193 -11.12 -14.68 -4.04
CA VAL A 193 -12.12 -15.76 -4.16
C VAL A 193 -11.47 -17.12 -3.95
N GLY A 194 -10.28 -17.34 -4.51
CA GLY A 194 -9.50 -18.56 -4.30
C GLY A 194 -9.06 -18.79 -2.85
N ASN A 195 -8.78 -17.73 -2.10
CA ASN A 195 -8.38 -17.81 -0.69
C ASN A 195 -9.56 -17.96 0.28
N VAL A 196 -10.76 -17.44 -0.07
CA VAL A 196 -11.97 -17.56 0.76
C VAL A 196 -12.70 -18.89 0.52
N GLY A 197 -12.55 -19.48 -0.67
CA GLY A 197 -13.15 -20.78 -1.02
C GLY A 197 -12.39 -22.02 -0.51
N ARG A 198 -11.24 -21.85 0.15
CA ARG A 198 -10.47 -22.92 0.82
C ARG A 198 -10.78 -22.95 2.31
#